data_AF-A0AAV2I5W2-F1
#
_entry.id   AF-A0AAV2I5W2-F1
#
_cell.length_a   1.000
_cell.length_b   1.000
_cell.length_c   1.000
_cell.angle_alpha   90.00
_cell.angle_beta   90.00
_cell.angle_gamma   90.00
#
_symmetry.space_group_name_H-M   'P 1'
#
loop_
_entity.id
_entity.type
_entity.pdbx_description
1 polymer ?
#
loop_
_entity_poly.entity_id
_entity_poly.type
_entity_poly.pdbx_seq_one_letter_code
_entity_poly.pdbx_strand_id
1 'polypeptide(L)'
;LHSVVAGISYWTIGYGLAYGEGNSFVGWTNFASSYMENGQMANYFYQVMFASTACTIVSGSLAERCNFHAYLIYSFFLTALVYPFCTRWGWSPYGYLHIGHTFEIEDGRSAHIKYEDFGGSGVVHLTGGTAGLVGAIILGPRIGRFHQKTGAVLPIRGHSLPVKLAVMKKI
;
A
#
# COMPACT_ATOMS: atom_id res chain seq x y z
N LEU A 1 -6.36 -15.02 -2.84
CA LEU A 1 -7.04 -14.88 -1.53
C LEU A 1 -6.82 -13.51 -0.88
N HIS A 2 -5.58 -13.02 -0.70
CA HIS A 2 -5.35 -11.62 -0.28
C HIS A 2 -6.16 -10.59 -1.06
N SER A 3 -6.26 -10.69 -2.40
CA SER A 3 -7.05 -9.74 -3.20
C SER A 3 -8.54 -9.74 -2.86
N VAL A 4 -9.08 -10.88 -2.39
CA VAL A 4 -10.47 -10.97 -1.92
C VAL A 4 -10.59 -10.26 -0.57
N VAL A 5 -9.66 -10.52 0.36
CA VAL A 5 -9.62 -9.82 1.65
C VAL A 5 -9.44 -8.32 1.42
N ALA A 6 -8.51 -7.91 0.57
CA ALA A 6 -8.26 -6.52 0.19
C ALA A 6 -9.52 -5.88 -0.40
N GLY A 7 -10.20 -6.58 -1.31
CA GLY A 7 -11.47 -6.17 -1.89
C GLY A 7 -12.51 -5.83 -0.83
N ILE A 8 -12.81 -6.80 0.04
CA ILE A 8 -13.84 -6.65 1.08
C ILE A 8 -13.43 -5.61 2.12
N SER A 9 -12.17 -5.62 2.57
CA SER A 9 -11.67 -4.74 3.64
C SER A 9 -11.59 -3.28 3.18
N TYR A 10 -11.12 -3.07 1.94
CA TYR A 10 -11.09 -1.74 1.34
C TYR A 10 -12.51 -1.24 1.05
N TRP A 11 -13.42 -2.09 0.57
CA TRP A 11 -14.81 -1.71 0.35
C TRP A 11 -15.53 -1.31 1.64
N THR A 12 -15.41 -2.12 2.68
CA THR A 12 -16.11 -1.91 3.96
C THR A 12 -15.59 -0.71 4.72
N ILE A 13 -14.26 -0.52 4.79
CA ILE A 13 -13.62 0.51 5.62
C ILE A 13 -12.73 1.42 4.79
N GLY A 14 -11.81 0.84 4.02
CA GLY A 14 -10.67 1.59 3.47
C GLY A 14 -11.04 2.70 2.48
N TYR A 15 -12.03 2.50 1.64
CA TYR A 15 -12.48 3.50 0.68
C TYR A 15 -13.06 4.72 1.40
N GLY A 16 -13.84 4.50 2.46
CA GLY A 16 -14.41 5.58 3.26
C GLY A 16 -13.35 6.42 3.96
N LEU A 17 -12.32 5.79 4.52
CA LEU A 17 -11.19 6.50 5.14
C LEU A 17 -10.38 7.31 4.12
N ALA A 18 -10.23 6.82 2.89
CA ALA A 18 -9.44 7.46 1.84
C ALA A 18 -10.19 8.59 1.12
N TYR A 19 -11.42 8.33 0.69
CA TYR A 19 -12.18 9.18 -0.25
C TYR A 19 -13.53 9.65 0.28
N GLY A 20 -13.95 9.19 1.46
CA GLY A 20 -15.12 9.73 2.15
C GLY A 20 -14.93 11.20 2.54
N GLU A 21 -16.05 11.87 2.81
CA GLU A 21 -16.05 13.20 3.39
C GLU A 21 -15.39 13.18 4.77
N GLY A 22 -14.68 14.26 5.11
CA GLY A 22 -13.96 14.37 6.37
C GLY A 22 -12.94 15.49 6.36
N ASN A 23 -11.84 15.32 7.09
CA ASN A 23 -10.79 16.33 7.19
C ASN A 23 -9.58 15.95 6.32
N SER A 24 -8.52 16.76 6.35
CA SER A 24 -7.35 16.52 5.51
C SER A 24 -6.52 15.27 5.85
N PHE A 25 -6.84 14.64 6.97
CA PHE A 25 -6.16 13.46 7.50
C PHE A 25 -6.93 12.16 7.29
N VAL A 26 -8.27 12.18 7.34
CA VAL A 26 -9.13 10.98 7.25
C VAL A 26 -10.58 11.31 6.84
N GLY A 27 -11.23 10.37 6.15
CA GLY A 27 -12.66 10.38 5.83
C GLY A 27 -13.52 9.55 6.78
N TRP A 28 -14.83 9.85 6.82
CA TRP A 28 -15.81 9.27 7.76
C TRP A 28 -17.11 8.81 7.10
N THR A 29 -17.21 8.84 5.78
CA THR A 29 -18.39 8.44 5.01
C THR A 29 -18.03 7.39 3.97
N ASN A 30 -18.99 6.90 3.17
CA ASN A 30 -18.78 5.94 2.10
C ASN A 30 -18.34 4.52 2.54
N PHE A 31 -18.50 4.19 3.82
CA PHE A 31 -18.25 2.85 4.33
C PHE A 31 -19.25 1.85 3.73
N ALA A 32 -18.74 0.73 3.21
CA ALA A 32 -19.56 -0.32 2.56
C ALA A 32 -20.53 0.24 1.49
N SER A 33 -20.08 1.26 0.76
CA SER A 33 -20.87 1.98 -0.24
C SER A 33 -22.11 2.72 0.25
N SER A 34 -22.19 3.00 1.55
CA SER A 34 -23.22 3.89 2.09
C SER A 34 -23.10 5.28 1.47
N TYR A 35 -24.21 5.80 0.94
CA TYR A 35 -24.31 7.16 0.39
C TYR A 35 -23.31 7.49 -0.75
N MET A 36 -22.78 6.46 -1.44
CA MET A 36 -21.88 6.70 -2.57
C MET A 36 -22.64 7.27 -3.79
N GLU A 37 -22.14 8.37 -4.34
CA GLU A 37 -22.65 8.99 -5.54
C GLU A 37 -22.19 8.26 -6.82
N ASN A 38 -22.83 8.60 -7.94
CA ASN A 38 -22.47 8.09 -9.26
C ASN A 38 -21.01 8.44 -9.59
N GLY A 39 -20.22 7.43 -9.98
CA GLY A 39 -18.80 7.57 -10.32
C GLY A 39 -17.84 7.19 -9.18
N GLN A 40 -18.24 7.32 -7.92
CA GLN A 40 -17.40 6.91 -6.79
C GLN A 40 -17.17 5.38 -6.78
N MET A 41 -18.14 4.59 -7.24
CA MET A 41 -17.98 3.14 -7.37
C MET A 41 -16.89 2.76 -8.39
N ALA A 42 -16.81 3.48 -9.51
CA ALA A 42 -15.76 3.27 -10.49
C ALA A 42 -14.38 3.63 -9.93
N ASN A 43 -14.30 4.74 -9.17
CA ASN A 43 -13.10 5.11 -8.45
C ASN A 43 -12.70 4.06 -7.40
N TYR A 44 -13.66 3.51 -6.65
CA TYR A 44 -13.41 2.38 -5.74
C TYR A 44 -12.77 1.18 -6.47
N PHE A 45 -13.33 0.74 -7.60
CA PHE A 45 -12.78 -0.37 -8.37
C PHE A 45 -11.37 -0.10 -8.89
N TYR A 46 -11.07 1.15 -9.23
CA TYR A 46 -9.73 1.56 -9.61
C TYR A 46 -8.77 1.49 -8.40
N GLN A 47 -9.19 2.05 -7.26
CA GLN A 47 -8.34 2.20 -6.07
C GLN A 47 -8.10 0.88 -5.32
N VAL A 48 -9.07 -0.02 -5.32
CA VAL A 48 -8.92 -1.32 -4.66
C VAL A 48 -7.85 -2.20 -5.32
N MET A 49 -7.59 -1.99 -6.61
CA MET A 49 -6.48 -2.66 -7.32
C MET A 49 -5.12 -2.19 -6.80
N PHE A 50 -4.97 -0.90 -6.49
CA PHE A 50 -3.75 -0.37 -5.87
C PHE A 50 -3.62 -0.80 -4.41
N ALA A 51 -4.71 -0.82 -3.65
CA ALA A 51 -4.72 -1.38 -2.29
C ALA A 51 -4.27 -2.85 -2.27
N SER A 52 -4.82 -3.67 -3.18
CA SER A 52 -4.41 -5.06 -3.37
C SER A 52 -2.94 -5.19 -3.82
N THR A 53 -2.45 -4.24 -4.63
CA THR A 53 -1.05 -4.20 -5.08
C THR A 53 -0.10 -3.92 -3.91
N ALA A 54 -0.39 -2.92 -3.08
CA ALA A 54 0.39 -2.64 -1.86
C ALA A 54 0.44 -3.86 -0.92
N CYS A 55 -0.69 -4.55 -0.75
CA CYS A 55 -0.78 -5.79 0.03
C CYS A 55 0.04 -6.95 -0.57
N THR A 56 0.12 -7.02 -1.90
CA THR A 56 0.91 -8.02 -2.62
C THR A 56 2.41 -7.81 -2.44
N ILE A 57 2.88 -6.56 -2.35
CA ILE A 57 4.30 -6.29 -2.08
C ILE A 57 4.72 -6.90 -0.74
N VAL A 58 3.89 -6.72 0.30
CA VAL A 58 4.13 -7.35 1.61
C VAL A 58 4.14 -8.86 1.50
N SER A 59 3.20 -9.46 0.75
CA SER A 59 3.14 -10.92 0.58
C SER A 59 4.43 -11.53 0.04
N GLY A 60 5.05 -10.87 -0.94
CA GLY A 60 6.30 -11.32 -1.55
C GLY A 60 7.48 -11.26 -0.59
N SER A 61 7.53 -10.26 0.29
CA SER A 61 8.60 -10.10 1.28
C SER A 61 8.56 -11.18 2.38
N LEU A 62 7.37 -11.68 2.70
CA LEU A 62 7.13 -12.66 3.77
C LEU A 62 6.93 -14.09 3.25
N ALA A 63 7.11 -14.30 1.94
CA ALA A 63 6.93 -15.60 1.29
C ALA A 63 7.75 -16.71 1.99
N GLU A 64 7.23 -17.94 1.88
CA GLU A 64 7.82 -19.21 2.37
C GLU A 64 7.78 -19.43 3.89
N ARG A 65 7.59 -18.39 4.71
CA ARG A 65 7.70 -18.50 6.19
C ARG A 65 6.61 -17.77 6.98
N CYS A 66 5.67 -17.10 6.32
CA CYS A 66 4.52 -16.49 6.98
C CYS A 66 3.39 -17.51 7.14
N ASN A 67 2.78 -17.57 8.34
CA ASN A 67 1.57 -18.36 8.55
C ASN A 67 0.41 -17.77 7.76
N PHE A 68 -0.38 -18.63 7.13
CA PHE A 68 -1.59 -18.24 6.40
C PHE A 68 -2.59 -17.41 7.20
N HIS A 69 -2.74 -17.65 8.51
CA HIS A 69 -3.64 -16.83 9.34
C HIS A 69 -3.11 -15.41 9.49
N ALA A 70 -1.82 -15.26 9.78
CA ALA A 70 -1.16 -13.97 9.83
C ALA A 70 -1.28 -13.24 8.48
N TYR A 71 -1.23 -13.99 7.39
CA TYR A 71 -1.42 -13.47 6.03
C TYR A 71 -2.76 -12.77 5.83
N LEU A 72 -3.86 -13.39 6.25
CA LEU A 72 -5.19 -12.81 6.13
C LEU A 72 -5.36 -11.60 7.05
N ILE A 73 -4.85 -11.68 8.28
CA ILE A 73 -4.95 -10.61 9.27
C ILE A 73 -4.20 -9.36 8.80
N TYR A 74 -2.94 -9.48 8.39
CA TYR A 74 -2.21 -8.31 7.92
C TYR A 74 -2.84 -7.74 6.64
N SER A 75 -3.35 -8.60 5.75
CA SER A 75 -4.00 -8.14 4.52
C SER A 75 -5.22 -7.26 4.84
N PHE A 76 -6.04 -7.68 5.82
CA PHE A 76 -7.15 -6.87 6.33
C PHE A 76 -6.65 -5.53 6.88
N PHE A 77 -5.74 -5.53 7.85
CA PHE A 77 -5.31 -4.27 8.50
C PHE A 77 -4.61 -3.30 7.54
N LEU A 78 -3.80 -3.83 6.63
CA LEU A 78 -3.10 -3.00 5.65
C LEU A 78 -4.09 -2.32 4.70
N THR A 79 -5.11 -3.03 4.24
CA THR A 79 -6.06 -2.51 3.24
C THR A 79 -7.25 -1.77 3.86
N ALA A 80 -7.65 -2.11 5.10
CA ALA A 80 -8.70 -1.41 5.83
C ALA A 80 -8.21 -0.13 6.50
N LEU A 81 -6.96 -0.08 6.99
CA LEU A 81 -6.47 1.01 7.83
C LEU A 81 -5.25 1.69 7.21
N VAL A 82 -4.10 1.01 7.15
CA VAL A 82 -2.81 1.67 6.85
C VAL A 82 -2.78 2.32 5.46
N TYR A 83 -3.10 1.55 4.42
CA TYR A 83 -3.07 2.03 3.04
C TYR A 83 -4.06 3.20 2.79
N PRO A 84 -5.33 3.13 3.25
CA PRO A 84 -6.28 4.23 3.16
C PRO A 84 -5.80 5.57 3.72
N PHE A 85 -5.06 5.59 4.83
CA PHE A 85 -4.48 6.83 5.35
C PHE A 85 -3.45 7.41 4.37
N CYS A 86 -2.55 6.58 3.84
CA CYS A 86 -1.57 7.02 2.83
C CYS A 86 -2.28 7.56 1.57
N THR A 87 -3.34 6.88 1.13
CA THR A 87 -4.18 7.34 0.02
C THR A 87 -4.89 8.66 0.35
N ARG A 88 -5.44 8.80 1.57
CA ARG A 88 -6.07 10.04 2.02
C ARG A 88 -5.09 11.19 1.93
N TRP A 89 -3.87 11.03 2.40
CA TRP A 89 -2.91 12.13 2.47
C TRP A 89 -2.42 12.55 1.09
N GLY A 90 -2.01 11.59 0.25
CA GLY A 90 -1.31 11.87 -1.00
C GLY A 90 -2.16 11.91 -2.26
N TRP A 91 -3.28 11.17 -2.32
CA TRP A 91 -4.07 10.99 -3.55
C TRP A 91 -5.49 11.52 -3.47
N SER A 92 -6.06 11.56 -2.28
CA SER A 92 -7.39 12.15 -2.10
C SER A 92 -7.32 13.66 -2.34
N PRO A 93 -8.28 14.25 -3.07
CA PRO A 93 -8.38 15.70 -3.22
C PRO A 93 -8.43 16.45 -1.89
N TYR A 94 -8.91 15.78 -0.85
CA TYR A 94 -9.02 16.30 0.50
C TYR A 94 -7.73 16.18 1.31
N GLY A 95 -6.73 15.44 0.84
CA GLY A 95 -5.52 15.11 1.59
C GLY A 95 -4.58 16.28 1.85
N TYR A 96 -3.98 16.35 3.04
CA TYR A 96 -3.07 17.46 3.35
C TYR A 96 -1.84 17.52 2.43
N LEU A 97 -1.27 16.37 2.03
CA LEU A 97 -0.14 16.35 1.10
C LEU A 97 -0.58 16.71 -0.32
N HIS A 98 -1.78 16.28 -0.72
CA HIS A 98 -2.36 16.62 -2.02
C HIS A 98 -2.69 18.11 -2.15
N ILE A 99 -3.32 18.68 -1.11
CA ILE A 99 -3.65 20.11 -1.02
C ILE A 99 -2.37 20.95 -0.99
N GLY A 100 -1.33 20.47 -0.31
CA GLY A 100 -0.06 21.17 -0.19
C GLY A 100 -0.12 22.38 0.74
N HIS A 101 0.96 23.14 0.77
CA HIS A 101 1.12 24.33 1.61
C HIS A 101 1.81 25.45 0.85
N THR A 102 1.34 26.68 1.05
CA THR A 102 1.96 27.89 0.50
C THR A 102 2.87 28.52 1.54
N PHE A 103 4.14 28.66 1.20
CA PHE A 103 5.15 29.30 2.04
C PHE A 103 5.42 30.71 1.51
N GLU A 104 5.38 31.69 2.41
CA GLU A 104 5.86 33.04 2.14
C GLU A 104 7.39 33.08 2.32
N ILE A 105 8.08 33.62 1.34
CA ILE A 105 9.54 33.81 1.32
C ILE A 105 9.82 35.26 1.69
N GLU A 106 10.90 35.52 2.44
CA GLU A 106 11.28 36.84 2.97
C GLU A 106 11.32 37.97 1.90
N ASP A 107 11.55 37.64 0.63
CA ASP A 107 11.56 38.60 -0.49
C ASP A 107 10.15 39.00 -1.00
N GLY A 108 9.07 38.65 -0.28
CA GLY A 108 7.69 38.89 -0.71
C GLY A 108 7.19 37.95 -1.82
N ARG A 109 7.86 36.81 -2.01
CA ARG A 109 7.46 35.76 -2.97
C ARG A 109 6.73 34.63 -2.24
N SER A 110 5.67 34.09 -2.82
CA SER A 110 4.99 32.90 -2.30
C SER A 110 5.33 31.66 -3.14
N ALA A 111 5.61 30.52 -2.50
CA ALA A 111 5.81 29.22 -3.15
C ALA A 111 4.80 28.20 -2.64
N HIS A 112 4.02 27.62 -3.55
CA HIS A 112 3.08 26.54 -3.23
C HIS A 112 3.71 25.18 -3.48
N ILE A 113 3.78 24.34 -2.45
CA ILE A 113 4.41 23.02 -2.48
C ILE A 113 3.36 21.96 -2.17
N LYS A 114 3.19 21.00 -3.08
CA LYS A 114 2.31 19.84 -2.90
C LYS A 114 3.04 18.54 -3.24
N TYR A 115 2.50 17.44 -2.72
CA TYR A 115 3.00 16.10 -3.01
C TYR A 115 2.48 15.63 -4.37
N GLU A 116 3.39 15.06 -5.17
CA GLU A 116 3.10 14.53 -6.49
C GLU A 116 3.51 13.06 -6.55
N ASP A 117 2.52 12.18 -6.76
CA ASP A 117 2.74 10.75 -6.96
C ASP A 117 1.74 10.24 -7.99
N PHE A 118 2.10 10.24 -9.27
CA PHE A 118 1.16 9.83 -10.32
C PHE A 118 0.96 8.30 -10.37
N GLY A 119 2.06 7.55 -10.23
CA GLY A 119 2.09 6.10 -10.43
C GLY A 119 2.00 5.27 -9.15
N GLY A 120 1.99 5.89 -7.97
CA GLY A 120 1.92 5.20 -6.68
C GLY A 120 3.27 4.77 -6.14
N SER A 121 4.35 5.43 -6.56
CA SER A 121 5.70 5.20 -6.05
C SER A 121 5.78 5.34 -4.53
N GLY A 122 5.08 6.32 -3.95
CA GLY A 122 4.98 6.50 -2.50
C GLY A 122 3.75 5.79 -1.95
N VAL A 123 2.56 6.17 -2.39
CA VAL A 123 1.30 5.70 -1.79
C VAL A 123 1.16 4.18 -1.84
N VAL A 124 1.67 3.52 -2.90
CA VAL A 124 1.54 2.08 -3.10
C VAL A 124 2.85 1.36 -2.79
N HIS A 125 3.92 1.70 -3.52
CA HIS A 125 5.18 0.95 -3.48
C HIS A 125 5.97 1.19 -2.20
N LEU A 126 6.11 2.44 -1.75
CA LEU A 126 6.79 2.75 -0.48
C LEU A 126 5.99 2.25 0.72
N THR A 127 4.67 2.42 0.73
CA THR A 127 3.80 1.88 1.79
C THR A 127 3.93 0.36 1.91
N GLY A 128 3.76 -0.36 0.79
CA GLY A 128 3.89 -1.81 0.76
C GLY A 128 5.31 -2.29 1.05
N GLY A 129 6.33 -1.57 0.54
CA GLY A 129 7.74 -1.88 0.76
C GLY A 129 8.15 -1.72 2.21
N THR A 130 7.73 -0.63 2.86
CA THR A 130 7.99 -0.38 4.29
C THR A 130 7.28 -1.40 5.16
N ALA A 131 6.00 -1.67 4.91
CA ALA A 131 5.27 -2.71 5.64
C ALA A 131 5.90 -4.10 5.47
N GLY A 132 6.35 -4.43 4.26
CA GLY A 132 7.06 -5.67 3.96
C GLY A 132 8.41 -5.77 4.65
N LEU A 133 9.18 -4.67 4.68
CA LEU A 133 10.45 -4.60 5.40
C LEU A 133 10.25 -4.83 6.90
N VAL A 134 9.32 -4.12 7.52
CA VAL A 134 9.00 -4.28 8.96
C VAL A 134 8.55 -5.71 9.24
N GLY A 135 7.66 -6.27 8.42
CA GLY A 135 7.22 -7.65 8.55
C GLY A 135 8.39 -8.65 8.43
N ALA A 136 9.31 -8.42 7.49
CA ALA A 136 10.47 -9.29 7.27
C ALA A 136 11.47 -9.22 8.43
N ILE A 137 11.62 -8.05 9.07
CA ILE A 137 12.44 -7.88 10.28
C ILE A 137 11.83 -8.66 11.44
N ILE A 138 10.51 -8.53 11.67
CA ILE A 138 9.81 -9.21 12.77
C ILE A 138 9.86 -10.73 12.59
N LEU A 139 9.64 -11.22 11.36
CA LEU A 139 9.63 -12.64 11.06
C LEU A 139 11.04 -13.26 11.02
N GLY A 140 12.06 -12.43 10.80
CA GLY A 140 13.44 -12.85 10.67
C GLY A 140 13.77 -13.48 9.31
N PRO A 141 15.04 -13.93 9.15
CA PRO A 141 15.54 -14.46 7.90
C PRO A 141 14.98 -15.85 7.58
N ARG A 142 14.96 -16.20 6.30
CA ARG A 142 14.64 -17.57 5.86
C ARG A 142 15.67 -18.56 6.38
N ILE A 143 15.21 -19.76 6.69
CA ILE A 143 16.09 -20.88 7.05
C ILE A 143 17.05 -21.12 5.87
N GLY A 144 18.34 -21.25 6.18
CA GLY A 144 19.39 -21.43 5.17
C GLY A 144 19.73 -20.18 4.36
N ARG A 145 19.21 -18.99 4.70
CA ARG A 145 19.61 -17.73 4.04
C ARG A 145 20.99 -17.25 4.47
N PHE A 146 21.39 -17.52 5.71
CA PHE A 146 22.66 -17.11 6.28
C PHE A 146 23.37 -18.31 6.90
N HIS A 147 24.68 -18.40 6.72
CA HIS A 147 25.50 -19.44 7.32
C HIS A 147 25.56 -19.25 8.84
N GLN A 148 25.19 -20.28 9.61
CA GLN A 148 24.99 -20.18 11.06
C GLN A 148 26.23 -19.72 11.85
N LYS A 149 27.44 -20.05 11.36
CA LYS A 149 28.69 -19.72 12.07
C LYS A 149 29.35 -18.43 11.58
N THR A 150 29.16 -18.06 10.33
CA THR A 150 29.91 -16.94 9.69
C THR A 150 29.01 -15.78 9.30
N GLY A 151 27.69 -15.92 9.36
CA GLY A 151 26.73 -14.93 8.88
C GLY A 151 26.76 -14.71 7.36
N ALA A 152 27.57 -15.47 6.61
CA ALA A 152 27.70 -15.31 5.18
C ALA A 152 26.37 -15.56 4.45
N VAL A 153 26.07 -14.74 3.45
CA VAL A 153 24.85 -14.86 2.65
C VAL A 153 24.90 -16.13 1.79
N LEU A 154 23.93 -17.02 1.98
CA LEU A 154 23.75 -18.20 1.16
C LEU A 154 22.68 -17.93 0.07
N PRO A 155 22.96 -18.23 -1.21
CA PRO A 155 22.02 -17.98 -2.29
C PRO A 155 20.85 -18.98 -2.25
N ILE A 156 19.62 -18.46 -2.13
CA ILE A 156 18.40 -19.24 -2.36
C ILE A 156 18.04 -19.10 -3.84
N ARG A 157 18.23 -20.16 -4.61
CA ARG A 157 17.93 -20.16 -6.05
C ARG A 157 16.42 -20.16 -6.28
N GLY A 158 15.97 -19.48 -7.34
CA GLY A 158 14.57 -19.54 -7.74
C GLY A 158 14.22 -20.92 -8.31
N HIS A 159 13.03 -21.42 -7.97
CA HIS A 159 12.56 -22.73 -8.40
C HIS A 159 12.06 -22.77 -9.86
N SER A 160 11.77 -21.61 -10.47
CA SER A 160 11.36 -21.52 -11.89
C SER A 160 11.86 -20.23 -12.54
N LEU A 161 12.76 -20.37 -13.53
CA LEU A 161 13.22 -19.27 -14.38
C LEU A 161 12.16 -18.83 -15.41
N PRO A 162 11.39 -19.74 -16.06
CA PRO A 162 10.34 -19.34 -16.99
C PRO A 162 9.27 -18.43 -16.37
N VAL A 163 8.85 -18.71 -15.13
CA VAL A 163 7.86 -17.87 -14.41
C VAL A 163 8.42 -16.48 -14.11
N LYS A 164 9.72 -16.35 -13.82
CA LYS A 164 10.38 -15.05 -13.62
C LYS A 164 10.50 -14.25 -14.92
N LEU A 165 10.87 -14.92 -16.02
CA LEU A 165 11.11 -14.27 -17.32
C LEU A 165 9.83 -13.92 -18.06
N ALA A 166 8.75 -14.69 -17.89
CA ALA A 166 7.44 -14.37 -18.47
C ALA A 166 6.88 -13.04 -17.94
N VAL A 167 7.26 -12.63 -16.73
CA VAL A 167 6.88 -11.33 -16.14
C VAL A 167 7.79 -10.19 -16.64
N MET A 168 9.03 -10.47 -17.02
CA MET A 168 10.00 -9.44 -17.44
C MET A 168 10.01 -9.17 -18.96
N LYS A 169 9.41 -10.03 -19.79
CA LYS A 169 9.45 -9.90 -21.27
C LYS A 169 8.45 -8.89 -21.87
N LYS A 170 7.83 -8.01 -21.08
CA LYS A 170 6.87 -7.00 -21.55
C LYS A 170 7.27 -5.55 -21.24
N ILE A 171 8.53 -5.30 -20.91
CA ILE A 171 9.16 -3.97 -20.84
C ILE A 171 10.20 -3.91 -21.94
#